data_AF-A0AAV4JUM8-F1
#
_entry.id   AF-A0AAV4JUM8-F1
#
_cell.length_a   1.000
_cell.length_b   1.000
_cell.length_c   1.000
_cell.angle_alpha   90.00
_cell.angle_beta   90.00
_cell.angle_gamma   90.00
#
_symmetry.space_group_name_H-M   'P 1'
#
loop_
_entity.id
_entity.type
_entity.pdbx_description
1 polymer ?
#
loop_
_entity_poly.entity_id
_entity_poly.type
_entity_poly.pdbx_seq_one_letter_code
_entity_poly.pdbx_strand_id
1 'polypeptide(L)'
;MASWSKDEVLKFIDLYRSHESLWKIKSKEYSNRLIKERYYEKLIDFVKDFEPQANKELVLKKINNLRGNFRKEVKKVEGSKLSGAGTDEVYHPKLWYFESLLFLKDQEIPRSACSSLGLHNDYTRDTTDSSSTFLQEEEQDSQVG
;
A
#
# COMPACT_ATOMS: atom_id res chain seq x y z
N MET A 1 1.16 0.02 17.84
CA MET A 1 2.50 -0.11 17.24
C MET A 1 3.29 1.08 17.73
N ALA A 2 4.47 0.86 18.31
CA ALA A 2 5.34 1.97 18.69
C ALA A 2 5.57 2.89 17.49
N SER A 3 5.63 4.19 17.76
CA SER A 3 5.91 5.18 16.73
C SER A 3 7.41 5.18 16.48
N TRP A 4 7.88 4.40 15.51
CA TRP A 4 9.27 4.43 15.08
C TRP A 4 9.59 5.78 14.43
N SER A 5 10.75 6.33 14.76
CA SER A 5 11.32 7.51 14.12
C SER A 5 11.59 7.26 12.62
N LYS A 6 11.78 8.36 11.87
CA LYS A 6 12.11 8.26 10.45
C LYS A 6 13.41 7.48 10.22
N ASP A 7 14.43 7.73 11.06
CA ASP A 7 15.74 7.09 10.93
C ASP A 7 15.67 5.58 11.22
N GLU A 8 14.89 5.17 12.22
CA GLU A 8 14.67 3.74 12.52
C GLU A 8 13.96 3.04 11.36
N VAL A 9 12.97 3.69 10.74
CA VAL A 9 12.28 3.15 9.57
C VAL A 9 13.23 3.03 8.37
N LEU A 10 14.09 4.02 8.12
CA LEU A 10 15.06 3.95 7.02
C LEU A 10 16.09 2.83 7.25
N LYS A 11 16.69 2.77 8.44
CA LYS A 11 17.63 1.69 8.80
C LYS A 11 16.98 0.31 8.71
N PHE A 12 15.72 0.19 9.14
CA PHE A 12 14.96 -1.05 8.98
C PHE A 12 14.77 -1.42 7.51
N ILE A 13 14.44 -0.45 6.65
CA ILE A 13 14.30 -0.67 5.20
C ILE A 13 15.63 -1.10 4.57
N ASP A 14 16.74 -0.46 4.95
CA ASP A 14 18.06 -0.81 4.45
C ASP A 14 18.48 -2.22 4.86
N LEU A 15 18.24 -2.59 6.12
CA LEU A 15 18.49 -3.94 6.62
C LEU A 15 17.57 -4.95 5.93
N TYR A 16 16.31 -4.61 5.66
CA TYR A 16 15.42 -5.47 4.90
C TYR A 16 15.89 -5.64 3.44
N ARG A 17 16.35 -4.55 2.80
CA ARG A 17 16.86 -4.53 1.43
C ARG A 17 18.12 -5.39 1.27
N SER A 18 19.03 -5.39 2.24
CA SER A 18 20.27 -6.17 2.17
C SER A 18 20.05 -7.69 2.18
N HIS A 19 18.87 -8.15 2.60
CA HIS A 19 18.57 -9.57 2.76
C HIS A 19 17.64 -10.08 1.65
N GLU A 20 18.22 -10.39 0.49
CA GLU A 20 17.47 -10.79 -0.71
C GLU A 20 16.53 -11.99 -0.49
N SER A 21 16.88 -12.93 0.40
CA SER A 21 16.04 -14.10 0.66
C SER A 21 14.67 -13.75 1.28
N LEU A 22 14.49 -12.53 1.80
CA LEU A 22 13.22 -12.07 2.37
C LEU A 22 12.27 -11.45 1.34
N TRP A 23 12.78 -10.97 0.20
CA TRP A 23 11.99 -10.16 -0.74
C TRP A 23 12.15 -10.54 -2.20
N LYS A 24 13.28 -11.14 -2.59
CA LYS A 24 13.62 -11.45 -3.98
C LYS A 24 13.23 -12.88 -4.32
N ILE A 25 12.03 -13.05 -4.87
CA ILE A 25 11.43 -14.37 -5.17
C ILE A 25 12.33 -15.22 -6.08
N LYS A 26 13.04 -14.56 -7.01
CA LYS A 26 13.94 -15.21 -7.98
C LYS A 26 15.29 -15.64 -7.39
N SER A 27 15.58 -15.31 -6.13
CA SER A 27 16.83 -15.75 -5.48
C SER A 27 16.74 -17.24 -5.11
N LYS A 28 17.84 -17.98 -5.29
CA LYS A 28 17.97 -19.38 -4.84
C LYS A 28 17.75 -19.50 -3.33
N GLU A 29 18.03 -18.44 -2.58
CA GLU A 29 17.89 -18.41 -1.13
C GLU A 29 16.46 -18.13 -0.66
N TYR A 30 15.58 -17.65 -1.55
CA TYR A 30 14.20 -17.32 -1.20
C TYR A 30 13.41 -18.54 -0.71
N SER A 31 13.71 -19.74 -1.20
CA SER A 31 13.09 -20.98 -0.72
C SER A 31 13.74 -21.54 0.55
N ASN A 32 14.92 -21.05 0.94
CA ASN A 32 15.64 -21.57 2.08
C ASN A 32 15.07 -21.00 3.39
N ARG A 33 14.35 -21.87 4.12
CA ARG A 33 13.73 -21.52 5.41
C ARG A 33 14.76 -21.09 6.45
N LEU A 34 15.90 -21.76 6.55
CA LEU A 34 16.93 -21.49 7.56
C LEU A 34 17.57 -20.11 7.33
N ILE A 35 17.83 -19.75 6.07
CA ILE A 35 18.38 -18.43 5.73
C ILE A 35 17.37 -17.33 6.11
N LYS A 36 16.08 -17.53 5.79
CA LYS A 36 15.01 -16.59 6.18
C LYS A 36 14.89 -16.44 7.69
N GLU A 37 14.95 -17.55 8.44
CA GLU A 37 14.90 -17.54 9.91
C GLU A 37 16.01 -16.64 10.49
N ARG A 38 17.27 -16.85 10.06
CA ARG A 38 18.43 -16.06 10.51
C ARG A 38 18.30 -14.57 10.21
N TYR A 39 17.72 -14.19 9.07
CA TYR A 39 17.54 -12.77 8.76
C TYR A 39 16.37 -12.15 9.51
N TYR A 40 15.32 -12.92 9.81
CA TYR A 40 14.28 -12.44 10.72
C TYR A 40 14.86 -12.22 12.12
N GLU A 41 15.74 -13.09 12.61
CA GLU A 41 16.44 -12.88 13.89
C GLU A 41 17.22 -11.55 13.89
N LYS A 42 18.00 -11.26 12.83
CA LYS A 42 18.70 -9.98 12.70
C LYS A 42 17.77 -8.77 12.72
N LEU A 43 16.62 -8.86 12.04
CA LEU A 43 15.63 -7.78 12.04
C LEU A 43 14.99 -7.61 13.42
N ILE A 44 14.70 -8.70 14.12
CA ILE A 44 14.16 -8.68 15.48
C ILE A 44 15.17 -8.02 16.42
N ASP A 45 16.44 -8.43 16.35
CA ASP A 45 17.49 -7.90 17.22
C ASP A 45 17.71 -6.40 16.98
N PHE A 46 17.70 -5.96 15.72
CA PHE A 46 17.70 -4.53 15.40
C PHE A 46 16.51 -3.77 16.02
N VAL A 47 15.31 -4.34 15.97
CA VAL A 47 14.11 -3.69 16.53
C VAL A 47 14.12 -3.69 18.06
N LYS A 48 14.72 -4.71 18.69
CA LYS A 48 14.82 -4.79 20.16
C LYS A 48 15.62 -3.63 20.78
N ASP A 49 16.52 -3.01 20.02
CA ASP A 49 17.30 -1.84 20.49
C ASP A 49 16.40 -0.68 20.93
N PHE A 50 15.20 -0.55 20.34
CA PHE A 50 14.24 0.53 20.65
C PHE A 50 12.83 0.02 21.03
N GLU A 51 12.51 -1.25 20.78
CA GLU A 51 11.27 -1.91 21.18
C GLU A 51 11.59 -3.29 21.79
N PRO A 52 11.90 -3.38 23.10
CA PRO A 52 12.38 -4.62 23.73
C PRO A 52 11.42 -5.82 23.63
N GLN A 53 10.12 -5.56 23.43
CA GLN A 53 9.07 -6.57 23.24
C GLN A 53 8.98 -7.06 21.79
N ALA A 54 9.90 -6.64 20.92
CA ALA A 54 9.87 -6.99 19.52
C ALA A 54 10.03 -8.50 19.30
N ASN A 55 9.10 -9.03 18.53
CA ASN A 55 9.06 -10.43 18.12
C ASN A 55 8.93 -10.53 16.59
N LYS A 56 9.01 -11.76 16.09
CA LYS A 56 8.89 -12.05 14.65
C LYS A 56 7.59 -11.53 14.06
N GLU A 57 6.49 -11.62 14.80
CA GLU A 57 5.18 -11.15 14.36
C GLU A 57 5.17 -9.64 14.10
N LEU A 58 5.77 -8.85 14.99
CA LEU A 58 5.88 -7.40 14.85
C LEU A 58 6.69 -7.04 13.60
N VAL A 59 7.84 -7.68 13.40
CA VAL A 59 8.68 -7.49 12.21
C VAL A 59 7.93 -7.84 10.93
N LEU A 60 7.23 -8.98 10.89
CA LEU A 60 6.41 -9.39 9.76
C LEU A 60 5.28 -8.39 9.48
N LYS A 61 4.59 -7.94 10.53
CA LYS A 61 3.51 -6.95 10.42
C LYS A 61 4.03 -5.61 9.89
N LYS A 62 5.24 -5.20 10.29
CA LYS A 62 5.90 -4.00 9.77
C LYS A 62 6.23 -4.15 8.29
N ILE A 63 6.88 -5.26 7.89
CA ILE A 63 7.20 -5.54 6.49
C ILE A 63 5.93 -5.52 5.64
N ASN A 64 4.86 -6.17 6.08
CA ASN A 64 3.59 -6.20 5.37
C ASN A 64 2.97 -4.81 5.23
N ASN A 65 3.06 -3.96 6.26
CA ASN A 65 2.61 -2.56 6.19
C ASN A 65 3.41 -1.75 5.17
N LEU A 66 4.75 -1.86 5.20
CA LEU A 66 5.64 -1.18 4.24
C LEU A 66 5.31 -1.58 2.80
N ARG A 67 5.20 -2.88 2.54
CA ARG A 67 4.84 -3.43 1.22
C ARG A 67 3.43 -3.00 0.79
N GLY A 68 2.48 -3.00 1.72
CA GLY A 68 1.10 -2.56 1.45
C GLY A 68 1.02 -1.08 1.06
N ASN A 69 1.69 -0.21 1.81
CA ASN A 69 1.75 1.23 1.51
C ASN A 69 2.47 1.49 0.19
N PHE A 70 3.59 0.81 -0.05
CA PHE A 70 4.33 0.90 -1.29
C PHE A 70 3.48 0.50 -2.51
N ARG A 71 2.78 -0.65 -2.45
CA ARG A 71 1.87 -1.09 -3.53
C ARG A 71 0.79 -0.07 -3.85
N LYS A 72 0.15 0.50 -2.83
CA LYS A 72 -0.89 1.53 -3.02
C LYS A 72 -0.31 2.75 -3.72
N GLU A 73 0.88 3.17 -3.32
CA GLU A 73 1.53 4.36 -3.87
C GLU A 73 1.98 4.14 -5.31
N VAL A 74 2.61 3.00 -5.59
CA VAL A 74 2.95 2.55 -6.94
C VAL A 74 1.73 2.54 -7.86
N LYS A 75 0.57 2.04 -7.40
CA LYS A 75 -0.66 2.00 -8.22
C LYS A 75 -1.11 3.40 -8.64
N LYS A 76 -0.97 4.41 -7.77
CA LYS A 76 -1.31 5.80 -8.11
C LYS A 76 -0.33 6.36 -9.15
N VAL A 77 0.97 6.13 -8.95
CA VAL A 77 2.02 6.57 -9.89
C VAL A 77 1.79 5.96 -11.27
N GLU A 78 1.65 4.64 -11.37
CA GLU A 78 1.47 3.96 -12.66
C GLU A 78 0.09 4.26 -13.27
N GLY A 79 -0.96 4.45 -12.45
CA GLY A 79 -2.28 4.88 -12.91
C GLY A 79 -2.25 6.27 -13.57
N SER A 80 -1.50 7.23 -13.02
CA SER A 80 -1.37 8.57 -13.60
C SER A 80 -0.63 8.56 -14.96
N LYS A 81 0.28 7.61 -15.17
CA LYS A 81 0.98 7.46 -16.45
C LYS A 81 0.09 6.85 -17.52
N LEU A 82 -0.83 5.96 -17.14
CA LEU A 82 -1.69 5.24 -18.09
C LEU A 82 -2.84 6.10 -18.62
N SER A 83 -3.32 7.07 -17.84
CA SER A 83 -4.45 7.93 -18.23
C SER A 83 -4.11 8.97 -19.31
N GLY A 84 -2.90 8.95 -19.89
CA GLY A 84 -2.51 9.88 -20.97
C GLY A 84 -2.42 11.34 -20.51
N ALA A 85 -2.31 11.56 -19.19
CA ALA A 85 -2.15 12.88 -18.61
C ALA A 85 -0.84 13.49 -19.12
N GLY A 86 -0.88 14.75 -19.59
CA GLY A 86 0.30 15.47 -20.09
C GLY A 86 1.43 15.45 -19.06
N THR A 87 2.68 15.63 -19.48
CA THR A 87 3.89 15.45 -18.66
C THR A 87 3.89 16.21 -17.32
N ASP A 88 3.04 17.24 -17.17
CA ASP A 88 2.84 18.02 -15.94
C ASP A 88 1.84 17.41 -14.92
N GLU A 89 1.13 16.32 -15.26
CA GLU A 89 0.08 15.72 -14.42
C GLU A 89 0.46 14.35 -13.81
N VAL A 90 1.74 13.94 -13.87
CA VAL A 90 2.18 12.67 -13.30
C VAL A 90 2.13 12.74 -11.77
N TYR A 91 1.47 11.75 -11.15
CA TYR A 91 1.36 11.68 -9.70
C TYR A 91 2.73 11.45 -9.04
N HIS A 92 3.12 12.37 -8.16
CA HIS A 92 4.30 12.22 -7.32
C HIS A 92 3.97 11.49 -6.00
N PRO A 93 4.74 10.45 -5.63
CA PRO A 93 4.57 9.76 -4.36
C PRO A 93 4.65 10.72 -3.16
N LYS A 94 3.66 10.64 -2.26
CA LYS A 94 3.65 11.36 -0.98
C LYS A 94 4.27 10.54 0.14
N LEU A 95 4.52 9.26 -0.09
CA LEU A 95 5.15 8.37 0.87
C LEU A 95 6.64 8.72 1.02
N TRP A 96 7.02 9.27 2.18
CA TRP A 96 8.35 9.85 2.40
C TRP A 96 9.52 8.84 2.30
N TYR A 97 9.26 7.54 2.46
CA TYR A 97 10.24 6.46 2.26
C TYR A 97 10.04 5.68 0.95
N PHE A 98 9.27 6.24 0.00
CA PHE A 98 8.94 5.56 -1.26
C PHE A 98 10.20 5.14 -2.04
N GLU A 99 11.16 6.04 -2.17
CA GLU A 99 12.41 5.79 -2.90
C GLU A 99 13.21 4.63 -2.29
N SER A 100 13.24 4.54 -0.96
CA SER A 100 13.91 3.46 -0.23
C SER A 100 13.30 2.08 -0.52
N LEU A 101 12.04 2.00 -0.94
CA LEU A 101 11.34 0.76 -1.26
C LEU A 101 11.31 0.42 -2.77
N LEU A 102 11.95 1.22 -3.62
CA LEU A 102 11.94 0.99 -5.08
C LEU A 102 12.49 -0.38 -5.50
N PHE A 103 13.36 -0.99 -4.70
CA PHE A 103 13.88 -2.34 -4.96
C PHE A 103 12.79 -3.43 -4.96
N LEU A 104 11.62 -3.15 -4.36
CA LEU A 104 10.47 -4.06 -4.36
C LEU A 104 9.62 -3.95 -5.64
N LYS A 105 9.80 -2.90 -6.46
CA LYS A 105 8.94 -2.62 -7.61
C LYS A 105 8.76 -3.83 -8.53
N ASP A 106 9.86 -4.49 -8.87
CA ASP A 106 9.87 -5.65 -9.77
C ASP A 106 9.30 -6.93 -9.15
N GLN A 107 9.13 -6.97 -7.83
CA GLN A 107 8.55 -8.09 -7.10
C GLN A 107 7.05 -7.91 -6.85
N GLU A 108 6.61 -6.67 -6.62
CA GLU A 108 5.22 -6.34 -6.28
C GLU A 108 4.32 -6.09 -7.49
N ILE A 109 4.90 -5.67 -8.60
CA ILE A 109 4.19 -5.45 -9.86
C ILE A 109 4.60 -6.57 -10.81
N PRO A 110 3.76 -7.58 -11.06
CA PRO A 110 3.91 -8.41 -12.24
C PRO A 110 3.87 -7.45 -13.42
N ARG A 111 4.95 -7.39 -14.22
CA ARG A 111 5.04 -6.60 -15.45
C ARG A 111 3.76 -6.84 -16.23
N SER A 112 2.80 -5.92 -16.15
CA SER A 112 1.53 -6.09 -16.82
C SER A 112 1.88 -6.14 -18.29
N ALA A 113 1.55 -7.26 -18.96
CA ALA A 113 1.65 -7.32 -20.41
C ALA A 113 0.90 -6.09 -20.94
N CYS A 114 1.57 -5.32 -21.80
CA CYS A 114 1.01 -4.15 -22.45
C CYS A 114 -0.26 -4.60 -23.19
N SER A 115 -1.44 -4.44 -22.58
CA SER A 115 -2.69 -4.66 -23.29
C SER A 115 -3.05 -3.35 -23.94
N SER A 116 -2.75 -3.30 -25.23
CA SER A 116 -3.22 -2.31 -26.18
C SER A 116 -4.74 -2.13 -26.06
N LEU A 117 -5.19 -0.87 -26.07
CA LEU A 117 -6.56 -0.39 -26.33
C LEU A 117 -7.63 -0.63 -25.26
N GLY A 118 -8.07 0.50 -24.69
CA GLY A 118 -9.32 0.66 -23.94
C GLY A 118 -9.78 2.11 -23.98
N LEU A 119 -9.85 2.70 -25.18
CA LEU A 119 -10.60 3.95 -25.40
C LEU A 119 -12.08 3.64 -25.19
N HIS A 120 -12.66 4.11 -24.08
CA HIS A 120 -14.01 4.65 -24.13
C HIS A 120 -14.19 5.70 -23.03
N ASN A 121 -13.99 6.94 -23.47
CA ASN A 121 -14.57 8.12 -22.86
C ASN A 121 -16.09 8.04 -23.06
N ASP A 122 -16.87 7.98 -21.99
CA ASP A 122 -18.23 8.52 -22.05
C ASP A 122 -18.53 9.36 -20.81
N TYR A 123 -18.75 10.62 -21.11
CA TYR A 123 -19.10 11.70 -20.21
C TYR A 123 -20.61 11.82 -20.29
N THR A 124 -21.32 11.42 -19.25
CA THR A 124 -22.70 11.85 -19.04
C THR A 124 -22.83 12.39 -17.62
N ARG A 125 -22.46 13.68 -17.47
CA ARG A 125 -23.10 14.55 -16.49
C ARG A 125 -24.52 14.78 -16.99
N ASP A 126 -25.51 14.22 -16.31
CA ASP A 126 -26.80 14.88 -16.26
C ASP A 126 -27.00 15.48 -14.87
N THR A 127 -27.46 16.72 -14.90
CA THR A 127 -27.58 17.67 -13.81
C THR A 127 -29.05 17.75 -13.46
N THR A 128 -29.46 17.42 -12.25
CA THR A 128 -30.63 18.05 -11.63
C THR A 128 -30.38 18.26 -10.14
N ASP A 129 -29.95 19.49 -9.86
CA ASP A 129 -30.13 20.19 -8.61
C ASP A 129 -31.64 20.40 -8.36
N SER A 130 -32.12 20.12 -7.15
CA SER A 130 -32.68 21.15 -6.26
C SER A 130 -33.36 20.56 -5.02
N SER A 131 -33.18 21.30 -3.94
CA SER A 131 -33.47 21.00 -2.54
C SER A 131 -34.95 21.06 -2.17
N SER A 132 -35.27 20.40 -1.04
CA SER A 132 -36.19 20.84 0.02
C SER A 132 -37.69 20.94 -0.31
N THR A 133 -38.54 20.24 0.45
CA THR A 133 -39.37 20.88 1.50
C THR A 133 -40.15 19.83 2.31
N PHE A 134 -39.93 19.92 3.62
CA PHE A 134 -40.66 19.40 4.76
C PHE A 134 -42.17 19.72 4.73
N LEU A 135 -43.05 18.76 5.10
CA LEU A 135 -44.25 19.02 5.91
C LEU A 135 -44.75 17.72 6.59
N GLN A 136 -45.12 17.89 7.86
CA GLN A 136 -45.70 16.97 8.82
C GLN A 136 -47.23 16.96 8.67
N GLU A 137 -47.92 15.84 8.93
CA GLU A 137 -49.06 15.80 9.87
C GLU A 137 -49.56 14.36 10.12
N GLU A 138 -49.99 14.15 11.36
CA GLU A 138 -50.63 12.97 11.91
C GLU A 138 -52.05 12.78 11.37
N GLU A 139 -52.54 11.53 11.33
CA GLU A 139 -53.87 11.25 11.87
C GLU A 139 -53.96 9.78 12.33
N GLN A 140 -54.35 9.61 13.60
CA GLN A 140 -54.83 8.35 14.18
C GLN A 140 -56.27 8.15 13.74
N ASP A 141 -56.71 6.94 13.36
CA ASP A 141 -57.84 6.28 14.04
C ASP A 141 -58.03 4.80 13.62
N SER A 142 -58.26 3.99 14.65
CA SER A 142 -59.15 2.82 14.82
C SER A 142 -59.58 1.91 13.65
N GLN A 143 -59.47 0.59 13.91
CA GLN A 143 -60.50 -0.48 13.87
C GLN A 143 -61.45 -0.53 12.64
N VAL A 144 -61.73 -1.63 11.94
CA VAL A 144 -62.34 -2.90 12.36
C VAL A 144 -62.30 -3.84 11.14
N GLY A 145 -62.26 -5.17 11.33
CA GLY A 145 -62.53 -6.17 10.29
C GLY A 145 -62.06 -7.56 10.67
#